data_AF-A0A2N7QWD8-F1
#
_entry.id   AF-A0A2N7QWD8-F1
#
_cell.length_a   1.000
_cell.length_b   1.000
_cell.length_c   1.000
_cell.angle_alpha   90.00
_cell.angle_beta   90.00
_cell.angle_gamma   90.00
#
_symmetry.space_group_name_H-M   'P 1'
#
loop_
_entity.id
_entity.type
_entity.pdbx_description
1 polymer ?
#
loop_
_entity_poly.entity_id
_entity_poly.type
_entity_poly.pdbx_seq_one_letter_code
_entity_poly.pdbx_strand_id
1 'polypeptide(L)'
;MKSLPLMMASLVAMVALPAFAQTAQLAPDSHVNYSGNFLIVKDGRHQLTLTTDGRQRVFVASVWPDGWMGLHGSDQIERINGQPIRWVGQLVGQLQNQRPESVVLTVYHHDIDMRIYEKRELTLAQADYGRLIPVAKAN
;
A
#
# COMPACT_ATOMS: atom_id res chain seq x y z
N MET A 1 48.05 -49.16 24.23
CA MET A 1 48.04 -47.90 24.99
C MET A 1 46.96 -47.00 24.43
N LYS A 2 46.08 -46.51 25.31
CA LYS A 2 45.28 -45.27 25.27
C LYS A 2 44.23 -45.08 24.15
N SER A 3 42.99 -45.06 24.63
CA SER A 3 41.72 -44.58 24.08
C SER A 3 41.69 -43.09 23.73
N LEU A 4 40.81 -42.71 22.79
CA LEU A 4 40.09 -41.44 22.78
C LEU A 4 38.84 -41.55 21.87
N PRO A 5 37.62 -41.59 22.41
CA PRO A 5 36.40 -41.32 21.65
C PRO A 5 36.09 -39.81 21.72
N LEU A 6 35.94 -39.16 20.58
CA LEU A 6 35.33 -37.83 20.51
C LEU A 6 33.90 -37.98 19.99
N MET A 7 32.94 -37.81 20.90
CA MET A 7 31.57 -37.46 20.55
C MET A 7 31.51 -35.97 20.24
N MET A 8 30.92 -35.57 19.11
CA MET A 8 30.24 -34.28 18.93
C MET A 8 29.09 -34.52 17.94
N ALA A 9 27.87 -34.65 18.47
CA ALA A 9 26.93 -33.55 18.70
C ALA A 9 26.19 -33.19 17.40
N SER A 10 25.00 -33.79 17.28
CA SER A 10 23.96 -33.49 16.30
C SER A 10 23.57 -32.02 16.36
N LEU A 11 23.56 -31.35 15.20
CA LEU A 11 22.90 -30.06 15.05
C LEU A 11 21.60 -30.26 14.26
N VAL A 12 20.49 -30.12 14.98
CA VAL A 12 19.16 -29.86 14.44
C VAL A 12 19.09 -28.35 14.14
N ALA A 13 18.72 -27.97 12.93
CA ALA A 13 18.10 -26.67 12.65
C ALA A 13 17.30 -26.79 11.34
N MET A 14 16.01 -27.05 11.47
CA MET A 14 14.92 -26.05 11.47
C MET A 14 14.28 -25.96 10.09
N VAL A 15 13.14 -26.64 9.97
CA VAL A 15 12.16 -26.44 8.90
C VAL A 15 11.76 -24.97 8.93
N ALA A 16 12.13 -24.20 7.91
CA ALA A 16 11.60 -22.87 7.68
C ALA A 16 10.12 -23.00 7.32
N LEU A 17 9.25 -22.83 8.31
CA LEU A 17 7.83 -22.68 8.06
C LEU A 17 7.63 -21.39 7.25
N PRO A 18 6.83 -21.43 6.15
CA PRO A 18 6.43 -20.20 5.49
C PRO A 18 5.65 -19.36 6.51
N ALA A 19 6.13 -18.14 6.74
CA ALA A 19 5.43 -17.16 7.56
C ALA A 19 4.02 -16.98 6.98
N PHE A 20 3.02 -17.40 7.77
CA PHE A 20 1.63 -17.12 7.47
C PHE A 20 1.49 -15.61 7.25
N ALA A 21 1.02 -15.25 6.05
CA ALA A 21 0.62 -13.90 5.73
C ALA A 21 -0.37 -13.45 6.81
N GLN A 22 0.09 -12.58 7.72
CA GLN A 22 -0.79 -11.79 8.56
C GLN A 22 -1.60 -10.94 7.60
N THR A 23 -2.82 -11.40 7.31
CA THR A 23 -3.84 -10.57 6.71
C THR A 23 -3.95 -9.35 7.61
N ALA A 24 -3.52 -8.18 7.12
CA ALA A 24 -3.65 -6.94 7.85
C ALA A 24 -5.13 -6.75 8.17
N GLN A 25 -5.50 -7.11 9.39
CA GLN A 25 -6.84 -6.99 9.89
C GLN A 25 -7.04 -5.49 10.10
N LEU A 26 -7.97 -4.91 9.33
CA LEU A 26 -8.36 -3.52 9.48
C LEU A 26 -8.67 -3.28 10.97
N ALA A 27 -7.99 -2.30 11.57
CA ALA A 27 -8.22 -1.96 12.96
C ALA A 27 -9.72 -1.63 13.18
N PRO A 28 -10.28 -1.86 14.38
CA PRO A 28 -11.71 -1.59 14.65
C PRO A 28 -12.16 -0.16 14.29
N ASP A 29 -11.23 0.80 14.32
CA ASP A 29 -11.47 2.22 13.99
C ASP A 29 -11.08 2.59 12.54
N SER A 30 -10.90 1.60 11.68
CA SER A 30 -10.56 1.83 10.28
C SER A 30 -11.80 2.26 9.50
N HIS A 31 -11.82 3.53 9.07
CA HIS A 31 -12.89 4.12 8.28
C HIS A 31 -12.41 4.38 6.86
N VAL A 32 -13.17 3.88 5.88
CA VAL A 32 -12.99 4.19 4.47
C VAL A 32 -14.25 4.91 3.97
N ASN A 33 -14.08 6.16 3.50
CA ASN A 33 -15.13 6.93 2.86
C ASN A 33 -14.76 7.12 1.39
N TYR A 34 -15.66 6.77 0.47
CA TYR A 34 -15.38 6.71 -0.97
C TYR A 34 -16.56 7.23 -1.79
N SER A 35 -16.28 8.08 -2.78
CA SER A 35 -17.30 8.64 -3.69
C SER A 35 -16.83 8.76 -5.14
N GLY A 36 -16.12 7.75 -5.66
CA GLY A 36 -15.67 7.68 -7.06
C GLY A 36 -14.52 8.63 -7.39
N ASN A 37 -14.65 9.92 -7.10
CA ASN A 37 -13.59 10.92 -7.29
C ASN A 37 -12.77 11.17 -6.02
N PHE A 38 -13.17 10.56 -4.92
CA PHE A 38 -12.63 10.85 -3.60
C PHE A 38 -12.52 9.58 -2.77
N LEU A 39 -11.44 9.48 -2.00
CA LEU A 39 -11.20 8.42 -1.03
C LEU A 39 -10.57 9.04 0.22
N ILE A 40 -11.18 8.83 1.39
CA ILE A 40 -10.53 9.01 2.68
C ILE A 40 -10.35 7.64 3.29
N VAL A 41 -9.13 7.34 3.70
CA VAL A 41 -8.82 6.22 4.59
C VAL A 41 -8.31 6.81 5.88
N LYS A 42 -8.86 6.36 7.00
CA LYS A 42 -8.36 6.70 8.33
C LYS A 42 -8.33 5.44 9.17
N ASP A 43 -7.19 5.17 9.79
CA ASP A 43 -7.12 4.30 10.95
C ASP A 43 -6.60 5.12 12.14
N GLY A 44 -6.63 4.57 13.35
CA GLY A 44 -6.23 5.30 14.56
C GLY A 44 -4.81 5.89 14.53
N ARG A 45 -3.97 5.53 13.55
CA ARG A 45 -2.58 5.98 13.41
C ARG A 45 -2.24 6.58 12.05
N HIS A 46 -3.12 6.48 11.08
CA HIS A 46 -2.83 6.95 9.72
C HIS A 46 -4.07 7.56 9.06
N GLN A 47 -3.85 8.51 8.17
CA GLN A 47 -4.88 9.10 7.33
C GLN A 47 -4.34 9.31 5.92
N LEU A 48 -5.14 9.01 4.91
CA LEU A 48 -4.86 9.30 3.51
C LEU A 48 -6.11 9.86 2.85
N THR A 49 -5.96 10.95 2.12
CA THR A 49 -7.02 11.55 1.31
C THR A 49 -6.56 11.59 -0.14
N LEU A 50 -7.30 10.92 -1.02
CA LEU A 50 -7.11 10.97 -2.47
C LEU A 50 -8.25 11.74 -3.13
N THR A 51 -7.90 12.59 -4.09
CA THR A 51 -8.86 13.38 -4.88
C THR A 51 -8.58 13.21 -6.36
N THR A 52 -9.61 13.35 -7.18
CA THR A 52 -9.48 13.52 -8.63
C THR A 52 -9.65 14.99 -8.96
N ASP A 53 -8.72 15.58 -9.71
CA ASP A 53 -8.83 16.97 -10.16
C ASP A 53 -9.68 17.11 -11.44
N GLY A 54 -9.94 18.36 -11.86
CA GLY A 54 -10.68 18.65 -13.09
C GLY A 54 -9.98 18.23 -14.39
N ARG A 55 -8.73 17.75 -14.32
CA ARG A 55 -7.94 17.25 -15.46
C ARG A 55 -7.81 15.73 -15.45
N GLN A 56 -8.62 15.03 -14.65
CA GLN A 56 -8.59 13.57 -14.54
C GLN A 56 -7.23 13.04 -14.08
N ARG A 57 -6.70 13.63 -13.02
CA ARG A 57 -5.49 13.19 -12.33
C ARG A 57 -5.80 12.90 -10.88
N VAL A 58 -5.19 11.85 -10.33
CA VAL A 58 -5.37 11.45 -8.94
C VAL A 58 -4.26 12.05 -8.09
N PHE A 59 -4.62 12.78 -7.05
CA PHE A 59 -3.69 13.42 -6.13
C PHE A 59 -3.86 12.93 -4.70
N VAL A 60 -2.75 12.92 -3.97
CA VAL A 60 -2.71 12.83 -2.52
C VAL A 60 -2.97 14.24 -1.98
N ALA A 61 -4.21 14.49 -1.58
CA ALA A 61 -4.60 15.77 -0.98
C ALA A 61 -4.05 15.92 0.44
N SER A 62 -3.97 14.82 1.19
CA SER A 62 -3.30 14.78 2.49
C SER A 62 -2.90 13.36 2.86
N VAL A 63 -1.83 13.24 3.63
CA VAL A 63 -1.35 11.97 4.19
C VAL A 63 -0.77 12.24 5.58
N TRP A 64 -1.07 11.36 6.53
CA TRP A 64 -0.56 11.41 7.88
C TRP A 64 -0.28 9.99 8.40
N PRO A 65 0.86 9.75 9.07
CA PRO A 65 2.04 10.59 9.04
C PRO A 65 2.54 10.79 7.60
N ASP A 66 3.26 11.89 7.36
CA ASP A 66 3.87 12.12 6.05
C ASP A 66 4.80 10.96 5.68
N GLY A 67 4.79 10.54 4.41
CA GLY A 67 5.52 9.36 3.95
C GLY A 67 4.83 8.02 4.24
N TRP A 68 3.60 8.01 4.78
CA TRP A 68 2.86 6.75 4.93
C TRP A 68 2.64 6.08 3.57
N MET A 69 3.02 4.80 3.46
CA MET A 69 3.08 4.04 2.19
C MET A 69 4.01 4.67 1.12
N GLY A 70 4.97 5.52 1.52
CA GLY A 70 5.84 6.26 0.62
C GLY A 70 5.13 7.41 -0.13
N LEU A 71 3.90 7.74 0.26
CA LEU A 71 3.12 8.84 -0.29
C LEU A 71 3.32 10.11 0.52
N HIS A 72 3.36 11.24 -0.17
CA HIS A 72 3.47 12.58 0.39
C HIS A 72 2.32 13.45 -0.09
N GLY A 73 2.07 14.56 0.62
CA GLY A 73 1.14 15.59 0.13
C GLY A 73 1.57 16.08 -1.26
N SER A 74 0.60 16.35 -2.13
CA SER A 74 0.81 16.79 -3.53
C SER A 74 1.34 15.72 -4.49
N ASP A 75 1.51 14.48 -4.04
CA ASP A 75 1.81 13.37 -4.94
C ASP A 75 0.68 13.15 -5.95
N GLN A 76 1.04 12.95 -7.22
CA GLN A 76 0.14 12.52 -8.28
C GLN A 76 0.35 11.04 -8.58
N ILE A 77 -0.69 10.22 -8.44
CA ILE A 77 -0.66 8.82 -8.82
C ILE A 77 -1.06 8.72 -10.30
N GLU A 78 -0.12 8.37 -11.17
CA GLU A 78 -0.37 8.27 -12.61
C GLU A 78 -0.75 6.85 -13.04
N ARG A 79 -0.09 5.84 -12.45
CA ARG A 79 -0.24 4.44 -12.87
C ARG A 79 -0.26 3.47 -11.72
N ILE A 80 -0.85 2.31 -11.96
CA ILE A 80 -0.73 1.10 -11.14
C ILE A 80 -0.39 -0.07 -12.05
N ASN A 81 0.66 -0.82 -11.70
CA ASN A 81 1.17 -1.95 -12.50
C ASN A 81 1.35 -1.57 -14.00
N GLY A 82 1.85 -0.35 -14.25
CA GLY A 82 2.03 0.20 -15.59
C GLY A 82 0.76 0.71 -16.28
N GLN A 83 -0.43 0.43 -15.74
CA GLN A 83 -1.71 0.87 -16.31
C GLN A 83 -2.06 2.29 -15.87
N PRO A 84 -2.50 3.17 -16.79
CA PRO A 84 -2.84 4.55 -16.44
C PRO A 84 -4.09 4.63 -15.57
N ILE A 85 -4.12 5.60 -14.67
CA ILE A 85 -5.26 5.96 -13.83
C ILE A 85 -5.70 7.38 -14.18
N ARG A 86 -7.01 7.61 -14.23
CA ARG A 86 -7.63 8.91 -14.52
C ARG A 86 -8.50 9.46 -13.40
N TRP A 87 -8.94 8.61 -12.48
CA TRP A 87 -9.72 9.02 -11.31
C TRP A 87 -9.62 7.98 -10.20
N VAL A 88 -9.96 8.39 -8.97
CA VAL A 88 -9.81 7.58 -7.76
C VAL A 88 -10.56 6.24 -7.85
N GLY A 89 -11.75 6.22 -8.43
CA GLY A 89 -12.52 4.99 -8.61
C GLY A 89 -11.88 3.99 -9.56
N GLN A 90 -11.11 4.46 -10.56
CA GLN A 90 -10.33 3.57 -11.42
C GLN A 90 -9.17 2.96 -10.65
N LEU A 91 -8.46 3.75 -9.82
CA LEU A 91 -7.44 3.25 -8.89
C LEU A 91 -8.04 2.16 -7.99
N VAL A 92 -9.15 2.45 -7.31
CA VAL A 92 -9.80 1.51 -6.39
C VAL A 92 -10.24 0.23 -7.11
N GLY A 93 -10.86 0.34 -8.29
CA GLY A 93 -11.27 -0.82 -9.08
C GLY A 93 -10.08 -1.67 -9.54
N GLN A 94 -8.97 -1.04 -9.92
CA GLN A 94 -7.75 -1.78 -10.28
C GLN A 94 -7.15 -2.47 -9.05
N LEU A 95 -7.08 -1.81 -7.89
CA LEU A 95 -6.62 -2.43 -6.63
C LEU A 95 -7.48 -3.62 -6.20
N GLN A 96 -8.81 -3.56 -6.42
CA GLN A 96 -9.72 -4.66 -6.14
C GLN A 96 -9.41 -5.91 -6.97
N ASN A 97 -9.00 -5.74 -8.22
CA ASN A 97 -8.75 -6.83 -9.17
C ASN A 97 -7.36 -7.47 -9.02
N GLN A 98 -6.41 -6.82 -8.35
CA GLN A 98 -5.01 -7.28 -8.24
C GLN A 98 -4.76 -8.23 -7.06
N ARG A 99 -5.78 -8.53 -6.25
CA ARG A 99 -5.60 -9.37 -5.06
C ARG A 99 -5.15 -10.79 -5.47
N PRO A 100 -4.11 -11.38 -4.85
CA PRO A 100 -3.39 -10.94 -3.63
C PRO A 100 -1.98 -10.33 -3.86
N GLU A 101 -1.63 -9.93 -5.08
CA GLU A 101 -0.24 -9.59 -5.44
C GLU A 101 0.18 -8.18 -5.02
N SER A 102 1.47 -7.93 -4.79
CA SER A 102 1.96 -6.55 -4.60
C SER A 102 1.65 -5.69 -5.83
N VAL A 103 1.36 -4.41 -5.62
CA VAL A 103 1.13 -3.46 -6.71
C VAL A 103 2.23 -2.42 -6.76
N VAL A 104 2.56 -1.93 -7.95
CA VAL A 104 3.52 -0.86 -8.18
C VAL A 104 2.77 0.39 -8.61
N LEU A 105 2.85 1.45 -7.80
CA LEU A 105 2.34 2.77 -8.17
C LEU A 105 3.43 3.59 -8.83
N THR A 106 3.14 4.21 -9.98
CA THR A 106 3.96 5.29 -10.52
C THR A 106 3.43 6.62 -10.00
N VAL A 107 4.26 7.31 -9.22
CA VAL A 107 3.90 8.55 -8.53
C VAL A 107 4.83 9.68 -8.97
N TYR A 108 4.27 10.86 -9.20
CA TYR A 108 5.05 12.09 -9.40
C TYR A 108 4.86 12.98 -8.20
N HIS A 109 5.94 13.46 -7.62
CA HIS A 109 5.85 14.49 -6.61
C HIS A 109 5.89 15.86 -7.28
N HIS A 110 4.92 16.69 -6.91
CA HIS A 110 4.78 18.05 -7.40
C HIS A 110 5.05 19.06 -6.31
N ASP A 111 5.65 20.18 -6.69
CA ASP A 111 5.60 21.38 -5.86
C ASP A 111 4.21 22.04 -5.92
N ILE A 112 4.06 23.13 -5.17
CA ILE A 112 2.82 23.92 -5.10
C ILE A 112 2.41 24.50 -6.47
N ASP A 113 3.38 24.66 -7.38
CA ASP A 113 3.20 25.16 -8.75
C ASP A 113 2.96 24.04 -9.77
N MET A 114 2.71 22.80 -9.29
CA MET A 114 2.47 21.61 -10.11
C MET A 114 3.66 21.18 -10.98
N ARG A 115 4.87 21.66 -10.69
CA ARG A 115 6.08 21.24 -11.40
C ARG A 115 6.51 19.88 -10.89
N ILE A 116 6.69 18.95 -11.83
CA ILE A 116 7.23 17.63 -11.53
C ILE A 116 8.72 17.79 -11.25
N TYR A 117 9.17 17.32 -10.09
CA TYR A 117 10.59 17.25 -9.80
C TYR A 117 11.08 15.83 -9.50
N GLU A 118 10.17 14.92 -9.13
CA GLU A 118 10.53 13.54 -8.86
C GLU A 118 9.47 12.58 -9.39
N LYS A 119 9.93 11.49 -10.01
CA LYS A 119 9.13 10.32 -10.34
C LYS A 119 9.58 9.17 -9.44
N ARG A 120 8.65 8.54 -8.73
CA ARG A 120 8.88 7.39 -7.85
C ARG A 120 8.04 6.20 -8.29
N GLU A 121 8.57 5.00 -8.07
CA GLU A 121 7.82 3.75 -8.15
C GLU A 121 7.67 3.18 -6.74
N LEU A 122 6.43 3.10 -6.26
CA LEU A 122 6.11 2.64 -4.91
C LEU A 122 5.53 1.24 -4.98
N THR A 123 6.23 0.26 -4.43
CA THR A 123 5.69 -1.10 -4.27
C THR A 123 4.88 -1.16 -2.99
N LEU A 124 3.58 -1.42 -3.12
CA LEU A 124 2.67 -1.59 -2.00
C LEU A 124 2.33 -3.07 -1.81
N ALA A 125 2.46 -3.55 -0.57
CA ALA A 125 1.99 -4.88 -0.22
C ALA A 125 0.46 -4.90 -0.14
N GLN A 126 -0.14 -6.07 -0.33
CA GLN A 126 -1.58 -6.29 -0.18
C GLN A 126 -2.13 -5.84 1.18
N ALA A 127 -1.33 -5.98 2.24
CA ALA A 127 -1.64 -5.51 3.57
C ALA A 127 -1.83 -3.99 3.67
N ASP A 128 -1.15 -3.23 2.81
CA ASP A 128 -1.17 -1.77 2.80
C ASP A 128 -2.28 -1.27 1.88
N TYR A 129 -2.23 -1.64 0.60
CA TYR A 129 -3.23 -1.16 -0.36
C TYR A 129 -4.61 -1.77 -0.14
N GLY A 130 -4.71 -2.91 0.55
CA GLY A 130 -5.97 -3.51 0.96
C GLY A 130 -6.84 -2.56 1.79
N ARG A 131 -6.21 -1.61 2.51
CA ARG A 131 -6.88 -0.55 3.29
C ARG A 131 -7.54 0.51 2.43
N LEU A 132 -7.12 0.64 1.18
CA LEU A 132 -7.66 1.60 0.21
C LEU A 132 -8.94 1.09 -0.46
N ILE A 133 -9.29 -0.16 -0.25
CA ILE A 133 -10.43 -0.81 -0.90
C ILE A 133 -11.65 -0.71 0.02
N PRO A 134 -12.70 0.02 -0.37
CA PRO A 134 -13.95 0.05 0.40
C PRO A 134 -14.53 -1.36 0.50
N VAL A 135 -14.86 -1.78 1.72
CA VAL A 135 -15.62 -3.01 1.96
C VAL A 135 -17.10 -2.66 1.88
N ALA A 136 -17.86 -3.37 1.05
CA ALA A 136 -19.31 -3.22 1.05
C ALA A 136 -19.82 -3.52 2.46
N LYS A 137 -20.52 -2.57 3.09
CA LYS A 137 -21.26 -2.88 4.32
C LYS A 137 -22.33 -3.89 3.93
N ALA A 138 -22.31 -5.06 4.56
CA ALA A 138 -23.45 -5.95 4.50
C ALA A 138 -24.65 -5.17 5.08
N ASN A 139 -25.68 -4.97 4.25
CA ASN A 139 -26.95 -4.40 4.69
C ASN A 139 -27.69 -5.38 5.60
#